data_AF-A0A7J8YTU0-F1
#
_entry.id   AF-A0A7J8YTU0-F1
#
_cell.length_a   1.000
_cell.length_b   1.000
_cell.length_c   1.000
_cell.angle_alpha   90.00
_cell.angle_beta   90.00
_cell.angle_gamma   90.00
#
_symmetry.space_group_name_H-M   'P 1'
#
loop_
_entity.id
_entity.type
_entity.pdbx_description
1 polymer ?
#
loop_
_entity_poly.entity_id
_entity_poly.type
_entity_poly.pdbx_seq_one_letter_code
_entity_poly.pdbx_strand_id
1 'polypeptide(L)'
;DRYDSSCKEIFKGWNCILNNKSNGRDIIKWRWKPRNCDLPPFDPLQFLHTYRDTNIGFIGDSLNRNMFVSLFCTLKRVSNDVKKWRPAGADRGFTFLHYNLTIAYRRTNLLARYGR
;
A
#
# COMPACT_ATOMS: atom_id res chain seq x y z
N ASP A 1 -7.73 -5.29 -13.10
CA ASP A 1 -6.45 -6.00 -12.88
C ASP A 1 -5.82 -5.65 -11.53
N ARG A 2 -5.15 -6.61 -10.86
CA ARG A 2 -4.48 -6.47 -9.54
C ARG A 2 -2.96 -6.25 -9.72
N TYR A 3 -2.25 -5.78 -8.70
CA TYR A 3 -0.77 -5.75 -8.76
C TYR A 3 -0.17 -7.15 -8.61
N ASP A 4 1.01 -7.35 -9.18
CA ASP A 4 1.71 -8.62 -9.17
C ASP A 4 3.01 -8.55 -8.35
N SER A 5 3.82 -9.60 -8.49
CA SER A 5 5.07 -9.77 -7.75
C SER A 5 6.20 -8.84 -8.21
N SER A 6 6.00 -8.01 -9.24
CA SER A 6 7.02 -7.10 -9.78
C SER A 6 7.17 -5.79 -8.99
N CYS A 7 6.21 -5.46 -8.12
CA CYS A 7 6.27 -4.22 -7.35
C CYS A 7 7.49 -4.21 -6.40
N LYS A 8 8.45 -3.32 -6.67
CA LYS A 8 9.75 -3.25 -5.98
C LYS A 8 9.67 -2.90 -4.48
N GLU A 9 8.52 -2.42 -4.00
CA GLU A 9 8.31 -2.09 -2.59
C GLU A 9 7.88 -3.30 -1.74
N ILE A 10 7.48 -4.41 -2.38
CA ILE A 10 7.24 -5.67 -1.68
C ILE A 10 8.57 -6.14 -1.08
N PHE A 11 8.58 -6.39 0.23
CA PHE A 11 9.78 -6.92 0.89
C PHE A 11 10.13 -8.30 0.31
N LYS A 12 11.39 -8.52 -0.05
CA LYS A 12 11.84 -9.75 -0.72
C LYS A 12 11.41 -11.02 0.02
N GLY A 13 11.57 -11.06 1.35
CA GLY A 13 11.15 -12.22 2.16
C GLY A 13 9.63 -12.46 2.21
N TRP A 14 8.81 -11.48 1.83
CA TRP A 14 7.34 -11.57 1.81
C TRP A 14 6.76 -11.68 0.40
N ASN A 15 7.60 -11.68 -0.63
CA ASN A 15 7.13 -11.84 -2.00
C ASN A 15 6.88 -13.33 -2.30
N CYS A 16 5.74 -13.84 -1.86
CA CYS A 16 5.43 -15.28 -1.94
C CYS A 16 5.49 -15.85 -3.36
N ILE A 17 5.08 -15.07 -4.37
CA ILE A 17 5.11 -15.52 -5.77
C ILE A 17 6.55 -15.57 -6.30
N LEU A 18 7.38 -14.54 -6.05
CA LEU A 18 8.80 -14.60 -6.42
C LEU A 18 9.57 -15.68 -5.65
N ASN A 19 9.16 -15.96 -4.41
CA ASN A 19 9.77 -17.00 -3.57
C ASN A 19 9.17 -18.39 -3.83
N ASN A 20 8.50 -18.59 -4.97
CA ASN A 20 7.98 -19.89 -5.42
C ASN A 20 7.08 -20.61 -4.39
N LYS A 21 6.31 -19.86 -3.60
CA LYS A 21 5.28 -20.47 -2.73
C LYS A 21 4.27 -21.20 -3.61
N SER A 22 4.13 -22.50 -3.39
CA SER A 22 3.31 -23.41 -4.20
C SER A 22 1.89 -22.90 -4.47
N ASN A 23 1.19 -22.40 -3.45
CA ASN A 23 -0.17 -21.87 -3.55
C ASN A 23 -0.25 -20.33 -3.66
N GLY A 24 0.86 -19.64 -3.96
CA GLY A 24 0.91 -18.17 -3.98
C GLY A 24 -0.05 -17.54 -4.98
N ARG A 25 -0.20 -18.14 -6.17
CA ARG A 25 -1.13 -17.67 -7.23
C ARG A 25 -2.59 -17.95 -6.92
N ASP A 26 -2.88 -18.92 -6.05
CA ASP A 26 -4.26 -19.25 -5.67
C ASP A 26 -4.76 -18.34 -4.55
N ILE A 27 -3.89 -17.99 -3.60
CA ILE A 27 -4.23 -17.07 -2.50
C ILE A 27 -4.71 -15.71 -3.05
N ILE A 28 -4.06 -15.17 -4.09
CA ILE A 28 -4.43 -13.87 -4.66
C ILE A 28 -5.76 -13.86 -5.41
N LYS A 29 -6.41 -15.01 -5.62
CA LYS A 29 -7.74 -15.11 -6.26
C LYS A 29 -8.87 -14.84 -5.26
N TRP A 30 -8.62 -15.00 -3.97
CA TRP A 30 -9.61 -14.77 -2.93
C TRP A 30 -10.03 -13.29 -2.88
N ARG A 31 -11.28 -13.07 -2.50
CA ARG A 31 -11.83 -11.76 -2.13
C ARG A 31 -12.75 -11.93 -0.94
N TRP A 32 -12.76 -10.93 -0.06
CA TRP A 32 -13.76 -10.85 0.99
C TRP A 32 -15.14 -10.53 0.38
N LYS A 33 -16.20 -11.22 0.83
CA LYS A 33 -17.59 -10.98 0.43
C LYS A 33 -18.42 -10.75 1.70
N PRO A 34 -18.90 -9.52 1.94
CA PRO A 34 -19.85 -9.24 3.02
C PRO A 34 -21.15 -10.04 2.83
N ARG A 35 -21.86 -10.34 3.94
CA ARG A 35 -23.11 -11.14 3.88
C ARG A 35 -24.26 -10.42 3.18
N ASN A 36 -24.40 -9.11 3.41
CA ASN A 36 -25.60 -8.36 3.04
C ASN A 36 -25.35 -7.35 1.90
N CYS A 37 -24.16 -7.34 1.29
CA CYS A 37 -23.84 -6.42 0.22
C CYS A 37 -22.67 -6.90 -0.65
N ASP A 38 -22.54 -6.21 -1.78
CA ASP A 38 -21.42 -6.36 -2.70
C ASP A 38 -20.41 -5.27 -2.44
N LEU A 39 -19.21 -5.65 -1.99
CA LEU A 39 -18.10 -4.71 -1.91
C LEU A 39 -17.63 -4.40 -3.35
N PRO A 40 -17.69 -3.14 -3.82
CA PRO A 40 -17.25 -2.80 -5.15
C PRO A 40 -15.75 -3.11 -5.30
N PRO A 41 -15.29 -3.48 -6.51
CA PRO A 41 -13.87 -3.57 -6.79
C PRO A 41 -13.16 -2.26 -6.45
N PHE A 42 -11.96 -2.38 -5.90
CA PHE A 42 -11.13 -1.19 -5.66
C PHE A 42 -10.69 -0.60 -6.99
N ASP A 43 -11.09 0.65 -7.24
CA ASP A 43 -10.65 1.44 -8.39
C ASP A 43 -9.48 2.36 -7.99
N PRO A 44 -8.24 2.06 -8.41
CA PRO A 44 -7.08 2.86 -8.06
C PRO A 44 -7.09 4.25 -8.70
N LEU A 45 -7.69 4.41 -9.88
CA LEU A 45 -7.75 5.70 -10.56
C LEU A 45 -8.76 6.60 -9.83
N GLN A 46 -9.95 6.08 -9.54
CA GLN A 46 -10.95 6.79 -8.75
C GLN A 46 -10.39 7.17 -7.37
N PHE A 47 -9.62 6.29 -6.72
CA PHE A 47 -8.96 6.61 -5.46
C PHE A 47 -8.01 7.81 -5.60
N LEU A 48 -7.15 7.83 -6.61
CA LEU A 48 -6.22 8.94 -6.86
C LEU A 48 -6.94 10.27 -7.10
N HIS A 49 -8.06 10.26 -7.83
CA HIS A 49 -8.89 11.45 -8.03
C HIS A 49 -9.59 11.90 -6.75
N THR A 50 -10.15 10.96 -6.00
CA THR A 50 -10.92 11.23 -4.77
C THR A 50 -10.04 11.85 -3.68
N TYR A 51 -8.79 11.39 -3.57
CA TYR A 51 -7.84 11.84 -2.55
C TYR A 51 -6.79 12.82 -3.10
N ARG A 52 -7.10 13.52 -4.19
CA ARG A 52 -6.25 14.58 -4.74
C ARG A 52 -5.97 15.66 -3.68
N ASP A 53 -4.75 16.21 -3.68
CA ASP A 53 -4.31 17.26 -2.74
C ASP A 53 -4.37 16.87 -1.26
N THR A 54 -4.26 15.57 -0.95
CA THR A 54 -4.27 15.08 0.43
C THR A 54 -3.00 14.31 0.80
N ASN A 55 -2.80 14.12 2.11
CA ASN A 55 -1.73 13.30 2.66
C ASN A 55 -2.33 12.20 3.53
N ILE A 56 -2.00 10.94 3.27
CA ILE A 56 -2.48 9.76 4.01
C ILE A 56 -1.30 9.11 4.75
N GLY A 57 -1.39 9.03 6.07
CA GLY A 57 -0.38 8.43 6.94
C GLY A 57 -0.77 7.05 7.45
N PHE A 58 0.11 6.07 7.26
CA PHE A 58 0.07 4.76 7.92
C PHE A 58 1.01 4.78 9.13
N ILE A 59 0.45 4.66 10.32
CA ILE A 59 1.18 4.77 11.58
C ILE A 59 1.00 3.45 12.32
N GLY A 60 2.08 2.73 12.59
CA GLY A 60 1.99 1.45 13.29
C GLY A 60 3.20 0.54 13.08
N ASP A 61 2.96 -0.76 13.09
CA ASP A 61 4.01 -1.78 13.05
C ASP A 61 4.24 -2.34 11.63
N SER A 62 4.84 -3.53 11.55
CA SER A 62 5.09 -4.24 10.30
C SER A 62 3.83 -4.58 9.50
N LEU A 63 2.67 -4.73 10.14
CA LEU A 63 1.39 -4.98 9.46
C LEU A 63 0.89 -3.71 8.79
N ASN A 64 1.00 -2.54 9.43
CA ASN A 64 0.70 -1.27 8.78
C ASN A 64 1.64 -0.98 7.60
N ARG A 65 2.91 -1.39 7.69
CA ARG A 65 3.83 -1.34 6.55
C ARG A 65 3.31 -2.19 5.37
N ASN A 66 2.73 -3.36 5.64
CA ASN A 66 2.15 -4.20 4.61
C ASN A 66 0.95 -3.55 3.93
N MET A 67 0.05 -2.94 4.71
CA MET A 67 -1.09 -2.20 4.15
C MET A 67 -0.63 -1.01 3.29
N PHE A 68 0.33 -0.24 3.78
CA PHE A 68 0.94 0.88 3.05
C PHE A 68 1.54 0.44 1.70
N VAL A 69 2.33 -0.64 1.70
CA VAL A 69 2.93 -1.17 0.46
C VAL A 69 1.86 -1.72 -0.48
N SER A 70 0.83 -2.39 0.04
CA SER A 70 -0.27 -2.92 -0.78
C SER A 70 -1.03 -1.80 -1.50
N LEU A 71 -1.37 -0.72 -0.79
CA LEU A 71 -1.99 0.45 -1.38
C LEU A 71 -1.06 1.08 -2.43
N PHE A 72 0.19 1.33 -2.09
CA PHE A 72 1.18 1.89 -3.01
C PHE A 72 1.27 1.10 -4.32
N CYS A 73 1.49 -0.22 -4.24
CA CYS A 73 1.63 -1.08 -5.41
C CYS A 73 0.35 -1.11 -6.26
N THR A 74 -0.82 -0.98 -5.64
CA THR A 74 -2.10 -0.90 -6.35
C THR A 74 -2.21 0.40 -7.15
N LEU A 75 -1.91 1.55 -6.52
CA LEU A 75 -1.98 2.87 -7.15
C LEU A 75 -0.91 3.08 -8.22
N LYS A 76 0.31 2.58 -7.99
CA LYS A 76 1.46 2.70 -8.91
C LYS A 76 1.18 2.13 -10.31
N ARG A 77 0.19 1.24 -10.45
CA ARG A 77 -0.18 0.64 -11.73
C ARG A 77 -0.88 1.59 -12.69
N VAL A 78 -1.58 2.59 -12.16
CA VAL A 78 -2.33 3.56 -12.97
C VAL A 78 -1.67 4.95 -12.96
N SER A 79 -0.56 5.11 -12.22
CA SER A 79 0.18 6.37 -12.16
C SER A 79 1.68 6.12 -12.08
N ASN A 80 2.39 6.47 -13.15
CA ASN A 80 3.84 6.27 -13.22
C ASN A 80 4.65 7.42 -12.60
N ASP A 81 4.09 8.62 -12.57
CA ASP A 81 4.77 9.79 -12.03
C ASP A 81 4.70 9.82 -10.50
N VAL A 82 5.75 9.30 -9.86
CA VAL A 82 5.79 9.08 -8.41
C VAL A 82 7.16 9.47 -7.87
N LYS A 83 7.16 10.43 -6.94
CA LYS A 83 8.34 10.79 -6.16
C LYS A 83 8.43 9.92 -4.91
N LYS A 84 9.50 9.14 -4.78
CA LYS A 84 9.85 8.43 -3.54
C LYS A 84 10.69 9.34 -2.65
N TRP A 85 10.27 9.55 -1.41
CA TRP A 85 11.02 10.39 -0.46
C TRP A 85 10.64 10.07 1.00
N ARG A 86 11.16 10.84 1.96
CA ARG A 86 10.83 10.72 3.39
C ARG A 86 10.20 12.03 3.87
N PRO A 87 8.86 12.11 3.93
CA PRO A 87 8.18 13.23 4.58
C PRO A 87 8.63 13.41 6.02
N ALA A 88 8.55 14.65 6.53
CA ALA A 88 8.88 14.94 7.91
C ALA A 88 8.07 14.04 8.86
N GLY A 89 8.76 13.34 9.76
CA GLY A 89 8.14 12.41 10.72
C GLY A 89 7.75 11.04 10.15
N ALA A 90 8.03 10.74 8.87
CA ALA A 90 7.78 9.43 8.26
C ALA A 90 9.09 8.71 7.88
N ASP A 91 9.08 7.38 7.95
CA ASP A 91 10.22 6.55 7.57
C ASP A 91 10.29 6.31 6.06
N ARG A 92 9.13 6.36 5.39
CA ARG A 92 8.96 6.12 3.96
C ARG A 92 7.74 6.85 3.44
N GLY A 93 7.81 7.44 2.25
CA GLY A 93 6.66 8.03 1.58
C GLY A 93 6.78 8.07 0.06
N PHE A 94 5.63 8.23 -0.58
CA PHE A 94 5.49 8.38 -2.02
C PHE A 94 4.49 9.48 -2.31
N THR A 95 4.83 10.38 -3.22
CA THR A 95 3.89 11.38 -3.75
C THR A 95 3.58 11.07 -5.20
N PHE A 96 2.30 10.87 -5.50
CA PHE A 96 1.76 10.73 -6.85
C PHE A 96 1.58 12.13 -7.44
N LEU A 97 2.54 12.59 -8.23
CA LEU A 97 2.73 14.01 -8.56
C LEU A 97 1.53 14.62 -9.28
N HIS A 98 0.96 13.92 -10.26
CA HIS A 98 -0.22 14.37 -11.01
C HIS A 98 -1.45 14.64 -10.11
N TYR A 99 -1.54 13.95 -8.98
CA TYR A 99 -2.67 14.02 -8.05
C TYR A 99 -2.33 14.78 -6.77
N ASN A 100 -1.07 15.18 -6.60
CA ASN A 100 -0.56 15.76 -5.35
C ASN A 100 -0.99 14.95 -4.10
N LEU A 101 -1.06 13.63 -4.23
CA LEU A 101 -1.41 12.71 -3.14
C LEU A 101 -0.11 12.15 -2.56
N THR A 102 0.13 12.35 -1.27
CA THR A 102 1.22 11.66 -0.56
C THR A 102 0.66 10.53 0.29
N ILE A 103 1.23 9.34 0.15
CA ILE A 103 1.07 8.26 1.13
C ILE A 103 2.39 8.07 1.88
N ALA A 104 2.33 7.96 3.20
CA ALA A 104 3.51 7.83 4.04
C ALA A 104 3.32 6.75 5.10
N TYR A 105 4.43 6.17 5.56
CA TYR A 105 4.48 5.19 6.63
C TYR A 105 5.45 5.65 7.71
N ARG A 106 5.00 5.58 8.97
CA ARG A 106 5.81 5.79 10.17
C ARG A 106 5.69 4.56 11.06
N ARG A 107 6.84 4.00 11.42
CA ARG A 107 6.92 2.91 12.38
C ARG A 107 6.73 3.45 13.80
N THR A 108 5.75 2.90 14.48
CA THR A 108 5.56 3.02 15.92
C THR A 108 4.81 1.79 16.39
N ASN A 109 5.53 0.84 17.00
CA ASN A 109 4.97 -0.47 17.30
C ASN A 109 3.83 -0.39 18.34
N LEU A 110 3.84 0.63 19.21
CA LEU A 110 2.89 0.77 20.31
C LEU A 110 2.02 2.02 20.19
N LEU A 111 2.21 2.83 19.14
CA LEU A 111 1.57 4.14 18.92
C LEU A 111 1.93 5.22 19.98
N ALA A 112 2.31 4.83 21.18
CA ALA A 112 2.84 5.68 22.23
C ALA A 112 4.38 5.70 22.24
N ARG A 113 4.96 6.72 22.89
CA ARG A 113 6.37 6.67 23.28
C ARG A 113 6.54 5.56 24.31
N TYR A 114 7.36 4.58 24.00
CA TYR A 114 7.71 3.48 24.89
C TYR A 114 9.23 3.38 24.96
N GLY A 115 9.76 3.50 26.17
CA GLY A 115 11.18 3.76 26.41
C GLY A 115 11.45 5.24 26.74
N ARG A 116 12.49 5.47 27.54
CA ARG A 116 12.95 6.82 27.94
C ARG A 116 13.45 7.63 26.75
#